data_AF-A0A935IM05-F1
#
_entry.id   AF-A0A935IM05-F1
#
_cell.length_a   1.000
_cell.length_b   1.000
_cell.length_c   1.000
_cell.angle_alpha   90.00
_cell.angle_beta   90.00
_cell.angle_gamma   90.00
#
_symmetry.space_group_name_H-M   'P 1'
#
loop_
_entity.id
_entity.type
_entity.pdbx_description
1 polymer ?
#
loop_
_entity_poly.entity_id
_entity_poly.type
_entity_poly.pdbx_seq_one_letter_code
_entity_poly.pdbx_strand_id
1 'polypeptide(L)'
;MSMRSRLITTAACVALAPTLFASTALAAPGSTRGPSSSQSPYLLPVAPGVMNTALLSVGDAADNGYRMVGIPDGLGAFDNGDGTITVLMNHELRSDRGIVRAHGAKGAFVSKWIIEKKTLRVLEGSDLIKQVVLVNGDSAIARLCSADLPPISAFYNADSGKGYNGRIFMDGEEDGSDAKGRGFAHVVETGISYDLPSLGRFAYENALAHPNTGDATVVVGTDDSTPGQVYVYAGQKRTEGTPVEKAGLVGGALYGIKVAGGLDEMNNPEFPLSSTFSLVPLAGANLTVSQLQAASEAAGVTEFWRPEDGHWDTTNPNVFWFATTANFDGPTRLWKATFVDAAQPELGGTIEAALAGTEGLHMLDNLTVADKGGQLLLQEDPGNQEYLARVYSYNTRTDRVTPILEHDPARFSTGGSQFLTTDEESSGVIDVSSLLGEGSYLLTTQVHKASDDAELVELGQLQLVRVAWKDNGKG
;
A
#
# COMPACT_ATOMS: atom_id res chain seq x y z
N MET A 1 -57.93 -70.21 17.19
CA MET A 1 -57.25 -69.57 18.35
C MET A 1 -55.80 -69.36 17.93
N SER A 2 -55.38 -68.13 17.57
CA SER A 2 -54.67 -67.17 18.46
C SER A 2 -53.39 -67.80 19.04
N MET A 3 -52.15 -67.30 18.91
CA MET A 3 -51.64 -65.92 18.93
C MET A 3 -50.15 -65.88 18.49
N ARG A 4 -49.78 -64.79 17.81
CA ARG A 4 -48.53 -64.01 17.66
C ARG A 4 -47.22 -64.35 18.43
N SER A 5 -46.11 -64.31 17.66
CA SER A 5 -44.84 -63.53 17.80
C SER A 5 -43.99 -63.56 19.09
N ARG A 6 -42.67 -63.83 18.93
CA ARG A 6 -41.57 -62.93 19.36
C ARG A 6 -40.24 -63.25 18.65
N LEU A 7 -39.64 -62.23 18.03
CA LEU A 7 -38.24 -62.15 17.58
C LEU A 7 -37.29 -62.02 18.77
N ILE A 8 -36.08 -62.59 18.67
CA ILE A 8 -34.84 -61.97 19.20
C ILE A 8 -33.72 -62.25 18.20
N THR A 9 -33.24 -61.19 17.55
CA THR A 9 -32.06 -61.17 16.68
C THR A 9 -30.87 -60.70 17.50
N THR A 10 -29.80 -61.50 17.54
CA THR A 10 -28.56 -61.19 18.25
C THR A 10 -27.73 -60.20 17.43
N ALA A 11 -27.46 -59.02 17.98
CA ALA A 11 -26.61 -58.00 17.35
C ALA A 11 -25.12 -58.29 17.64
N ALA A 12 -24.32 -58.41 16.59
CA ALA A 12 -22.87 -58.43 16.68
C ALA A 12 -22.35 -56.98 16.58
N CYS A 13 -21.74 -56.48 17.66
CA CYS A 13 -21.04 -55.21 17.66
C CYS A 13 -19.71 -55.35 16.91
N VAL A 14 -19.63 -54.80 15.69
CA VAL A 14 -18.37 -54.53 15.00
C VAL A 14 -17.90 -53.15 15.44
N ALA A 15 -16.76 -53.08 16.12
CA ALA A 15 -16.09 -51.84 16.44
C ALA A 15 -15.52 -51.23 15.15
N LEU A 16 -16.15 -50.15 14.65
CA LEU A 16 -15.57 -49.30 13.61
C LEU A 16 -14.50 -48.40 14.24
N ALA A 17 -13.26 -48.54 13.78
CA ALA A 17 -12.23 -47.55 14.02
C ALA A 17 -12.63 -46.22 13.34
N PRO A 18 -12.48 -45.06 13.99
CA PRO A 18 -12.74 -43.79 13.34
C PRO A 18 -11.63 -43.54 12.31
N THR A 19 -11.96 -43.70 11.03
CA THR A 19 -11.16 -43.11 9.95
C THR A 19 -11.22 -41.59 10.13
N LEU A 20 -10.10 -40.98 10.52
CA LEU A 20 -9.89 -39.54 10.37
C LEU A 20 -10.03 -39.22 8.87
N PHE A 21 -11.18 -38.70 8.47
CA PHE A 21 -11.25 -37.91 7.25
C PHE A 21 -10.54 -36.61 7.57
N ALA A 22 -9.31 -36.46 7.07
CA ALA A 22 -8.74 -35.13 6.89
C ALA A 22 -9.72 -34.40 5.97
N SER A 23 -10.54 -33.50 6.52
CA SER A 23 -11.29 -32.55 5.71
C SER A 23 -10.25 -31.67 5.05
N THR A 24 -9.84 -32.01 3.83
CA THR A 24 -9.25 -31.04 2.93
C THR A 24 -10.33 -30.00 2.71
N ALA A 25 -10.25 -28.88 3.44
CA ALA A 25 -11.02 -27.70 3.09
C ALA A 25 -10.78 -27.47 1.59
N LEU A 26 -11.82 -27.60 0.78
CA LEU A 26 -11.76 -27.20 -0.62
C LEU A 26 -11.40 -25.72 -0.59
N ALA A 27 -10.22 -25.38 -1.07
CA ALA A 27 -9.85 -23.98 -1.25
C ALA A 27 -10.94 -23.31 -2.09
N ALA A 28 -11.34 -22.10 -1.71
CA ALA A 28 -12.25 -21.30 -2.53
C ALA A 28 -11.72 -21.27 -3.97
N PRO A 29 -12.58 -21.37 -4.99
CA PRO A 29 -12.14 -21.32 -6.38
C PRO A 29 -11.22 -20.11 -6.61
N GLY A 30 -10.05 -20.35 -7.22
CA GLY A 30 -9.06 -19.30 -7.47
C GLY A 30 -8.10 -19.01 -6.31
N SER A 31 -8.27 -19.58 -5.12
CA SER A 31 -7.37 -19.40 -3.97
C SER A 31 -6.33 -20.52 -3.87
N THR A 32 -5.05 -20.16 -3.70
CA THR A 32 -3.93 -21.10 -3.54
C THR A 32 -3.07 -20.71 -2.35
N ARG A 33 -2.62 -21.69 -1.56
CA ARG A 33 -1.56 -21.48 -0.59
C ARG A 33 -0.21 -21.72 -1.25
N GLY A 34 0.65 -20.69 -1.27
CA GLY A 34 2.01 -20.79 -1.77
C GLY A 34 2.90 -21.70 -0.91
N PRO A 35 4.10 -22.06 -1.40
CA PRO A 35 4.96 -23.02 -0.72
C PRO A 35 5.54 -22.53 0.61
N SER A 36 5.58 -21.21 0.82
CA SER A 36 6.14 -20.57 2.02
C SER A 36 5.08 -20.01 2.98
N SER A 37 3.79 -20.09 2.63
CA SER A 37 2.71 -19.62 3.51
C SER A 37 2.16 -20.77 4.37
N SER A 38 1.96 -20.54 5.67
CA SER A 38 1.25 -21.45 6.56
C SER A 38 -0.27 -21.34 6.43
N GLN A 39 -0.78 -20.19 6.00
CA GLN A 39 -2.22 -19.90 5.89
C GLN A 39 -2.70 -19.90 4.43
N SER A 40 -3.99 -20.20 4.23
CA SER A 40 -4.66 -19.91 2.96
C SER A 40 -4.80 -18.39 2.76
N PRO A 41 -5.11 -17.91 1.53
CA PRO A 41 -5.42 -16.51 1.28
C PRO A 41 -6.46 -15.95 2.27
N TYR A 42 -6.18 -14.77 2.82
CA TYR A 42 -7.14 -14.02 3.65
C TYR A 42 -8.21 -13.32 2.80
N LEU A 43 -7.83 -12.89 1.61
CA LEU A 43 -8.75 -12.42 0.56
C LEU A 43 -9.19 -13.55 -0.39
N LEU A 44 -10.48 -13.67 -0.64
CA LEU A 44 -11.08 -14.64 -1.56
C LEU A 44 -11.48 -13.99 -2.90
N PRO A 45 -11.22 -14.63 -4.06
CA PRO A 45 -11.73 -14.17 -5.35
C PRO A 45 -13.26 -14.13 -5.40
N VAL A 46 -13.81 -12.98 -5.80
CA VAL A 46 -15.27 -12.79 -6.00
C VAL A 46 -15.63 -12.46 -7.46
N ALA A 47 -14.64 -12.29 -8.35
CA ALA A 47 -14.85 -12.10 -9.78
C ALA A 47 -14.27 -13.27 -10.62
N PRO A 48 -14.89 -13.62 -11.77
CA PRO A 48 -14.39 -14.66 -12.66
C PRO A 48 -12.96 -14.41 -13.14
N GLY A 49 -12.12 -15.45 -13.12
CA GLY A 49 -10.75 -15.37 -13.62
C GLY A 49 -9.76 -14.68 -12.68
N VAL A 50 -10.21 -14.17 -11.54
CA VAL A 50 -9.33 -13.68 -10.48
C VAL A 50 -8.77 -14.87 -9.70
N MET A 51 -7.46 -14.83 -9.44
CA MET A 51 -6.78 -15.81 -8.60
C MET A 51 -6.01 -15.11 -7.49
N ASN A 52 -5.89 -15.77 -6.35
CA ASN A 52 -5.14 -15.27 -5.22
C ASN A 52 -4.23 -16.35 -4.65
N THR A 53 -2.96 -16.03 -4.46
CA THR A 53 -1.96 -16.93 -3.87
C THR A 53 -1.35 -16.30 -2.62
N ALA A 54 -1.52 -16.94 -1.47
CA ALA A 54 -0.83 -16.53 -0.25
C ALA A 54 0.65 -16.87 -0.36
N LEU A 55 1.54 -15.88 -0.36
CA LEU A 55 2.98 -16.08 -0.49
C LEU A 55 3.64 -16.34 0.87
N LEU A 56 3.26 -15.54 1.86
CA LEU A 56 3.84 -15.54 3.20
C LEU A 56 2.80 -15.02 4.20
N SER A 57 2.67 -15.65 5.36
CA SER A 57 1.87 -15.14 6.48
C SER A 57 2.75 -14.81 7.66
N VAL A 58 2.30 -13.89 8.52
CA VAL A 58 3.06 -13.51 9.70
C VAL A 58 3.44 -14.71 10.55
N GLY A 59 4.72 -14.76 10.94
CA GLY A 59 5.34 -15.88 11.65
C GLY A 59 5.98 -16.94 10.74
N ASP A 60 5.63 -16.98 9.45
CA ASP A 60 6.34 -17.82 8.47
C ASP A 60 7.77 -17.32 8.28
N ALA A 61 8.68 -18.26 8.03
CA ALA A 61 10.10 -17.98 7.85
C ALA A 61 10.54 -18.26 6.40
N ALA A 62 11.42 -17.40 5.87
CA ALA A 62 12.23 -17.72 4.71
C ALA A 62 13.22 -18.86 5.04
N ASP A 63 13.90 -19.43 4.03
CA ASP A 63 14.84 -20.54 4.22
C ASP A 63 16.02 -20.18 5.15
N ASN A 64 16.38 -18.89 5.23
CA ASN A 64 17.40 -18.39 6.15
C ASN A 64 16.88 -18.16 7.59
N GLY A 65 15.61 -18.47 7.88
CA GLY A 65 14.98 -18.36 9.20
C GLY A 65 14.42 -16.99 9.54
N TYR A 66 14.54 -16.00 8.66
CA TYR A 66 13.96 -14.67 8.87
C TYR A 66 12.44 -14.72 8.74
N ARG A 67 11.71 -14.16 9.72
CA ARG A 67 10.25 -14.28 9.85
C ARG A 67 9.51 -13.05 9.35
N MET A 68 8.32 -13.26 8.77
CA MET A 68 7.42 -12.16 8.43
C MET A 68 6.83 -11.58 9.69
N VAL A 69 6.97 -10.26 9.87
CA VAL A 69 6.39 -9.49 10.98
C VAL A 69 5.03 -8.92 10.56
N GLY A 70 4.17 -8.64 11.53
CA GLY A 70 2.83 -8.11 11.32
C GLY A 70 2.78 -6.68 10.83
N ILE A 71 1.53 -6.25 10.62
CA ILE A 71 1.16 -4.94 10.07
C ILE A 71 1.90 -4.68 8.72
N PRO A 72 1.85 -5.63 7.75
CA PRO A 72 2.55 -5.47 6.47
C PRO A 72 1.80 -4.50 5.56
N ASP A 73 2.53 -3.57 4.96
CA ASP A 73 1.95 -2.44 4.23
C ASP A 73 2.68 -2.21 2.90
N GLY A 74 2.96 -0.95 2.54
CA GLY A 74 3.62 -0.44 1.35
C GLY A 74 4.67 -1.37 0.77
N LEU A 75 4.53 -1.64 -0.53
CA LEU A 75 5.35 -2.61 -1.24
C LEU A 75 6.23 -1.96 -2.31
N GLY A 76 7.35 -2.63 -2.60
CA GLY A 76 8.17 -2.37 -3.79
C GLY A 76 8.74 -3.67 -4.33
N ALA A 77 8.87 -3.85 -5.65
CA ALA A 77 9.47 -5.07 -6.19
C ALA A 77 10.35 -4.84 -7.41
N PHE A 78 11.39 -5.66 -7.57
CA PHE A 78 12.26 -5.61 -8.74
C PHE A 78 12.87 -6.97 -9.08
N ASP A 79 13.26 -7.12 -10.35
CA ASP A 79 13.96 -8.30 -10.85
C ASP A 79 15.43 -8.32 -10.40
N ASN A 80 15.89 -9.47 -9.90
CA ASN A 80 17.30 -9.68 -9.57
C ASN A 80 18.12 -10.17 -10.78
N GLY A 81 17.46 -10.57 -11.87
CA GLY A 81 18.12 -11.03 -13.10
C GLY A 81 18.63 -12.48 -13.07
N ASP A 82 18.29 -13.23 -12.02
CA ASP A 82 18.75 -14.60 -11.76
C ASP A 82 17.61 -15.62 -11.59
N GLY A 83 16.38 -15.22 -11.95
CA GLY A 83 15.17 -16.02 -11.75
C GLY A 83 14.45 -15.76 -10.42
N THR A 84 14.95 -14.83 -9.61
CA THR A 84 14.30 -14.36 -8.40
C THR A 84 13.83 -12.90 -8.54
N ILE A 85 12.91 -12.49 -7.67
CA ILE A 85 12.58 -11.08 -7.42
C ILE A 85 12.97 -10.70 -6.01
N THR A 86 13.24 -9.42 -5.82
CA THR A 86 13.21 -8.80 -4.50
C THR A 86 11.86 -8.14 -4.28
N VAL A 87 11.25 -8.35 -3.11
CA VAL A 87 10.09 -7.60 -2.60
C VAL A 87 10.52 -6.85 -1.33
N LEU A 88 10.22 -5.56 -1.28
CA LEU A 88 10.36 -4.67 -0.14
C LEU A 88 8.97 -4.46 0.45
N MET A 89 8.88 -4.42 1.78
CA MET A 89 7.60 -4.34 2.48
C MET A 89 7.75 -3.52 3.76
N ASN A 90 6.91 -2.50 3.88
CA ASN A 90 6.75 -1.74 5.10
C ASN A 90 6.09 -2.58 6.19
N HIS A 91 6.47 -2.29 7.42
CA HIS A 91 5.78 -2.77 8.62
C HIS A 91 5.34 -1.55 9.42
N GLU A 92 4.04 -1.28 9.46
CA GLU A 92 3.43 -0.03 9.92
C GLU A 92 3.37 0.06 11.46
N LEU A 93 4.42 -0.41 12.12
CA LEU A 93 4.50 -0.50 13.57
C LEU A 93 4.70 0.88 14.23
N ARG A 94 4.00 1.12 15.34
CA ARG A 94 4.33 2.24 16.24
C ARG A 94 5.77 2.11 16.75
N SER A 95 6.43 3.25 16.98
CA SER A 95 7.87 3.33 17.30
C SER A 95 8.34 2.55 18.55
N ASP A 96 7.44 2.13 19.44
CA ASP A 96 7.74 1.38 20.66
C ASP A 96 7.50 -0.14 20.54
N ARG A 97 7.00 -0.62 19.39
CA ARG A 97 6.56 -2.00 19.17
C ARG A 97 7.65 -2.87 18.56
N GLY A 98 7.45 -4.18 18.69
CA GLY A 98 8.39 -5.17 18.18
C GLY A 98 9.65 -5.33 19.04
N ILE A 99 10.65 -5.91 18.40
CA ILE A 99 12.03 -6.03 18.89
C ILE A 99 12.93 -4.98 18.20
N VAL A 100 14.15 -4.83 18.72
CA VAL A 100 15.16 -3.99 18.07
C VAL A 100 15.51 -4.58 16.71
N ARG A 101 15.40 -3.78 15.64
CA ARG A 101 15.74 -4.16 14.25
C ARG A 101 17.19 -3.78 13.92
N ALA A 102 17.64 -4.11 12.71
CA ALA A 102 19.02 -3.88 12.26
C ALA A 102 19.46 -2.41 12.31
N HIS A 103 18.53 -1.45 12.24
CA HIS A 103 18.81 -0.03 12.37
C HIS A 103 19.04 0.43 13.83
N GLY A 104 18.90 -0.46 14.81
CA GLY A 104 19.24 -0.20 16.21
C GLY A 104 18.10 0.29 17.10
N ALA A 105 16.88 0.41 16.58
CA ALA A 105 15.69 0.77 17.36
C ALA A 105 14.54 -0.23 17.14
N LYS A 106 13.52 -0.09 18.00
CA LYS A 106 12.20 -0.70 17.80
C LYS A 106 11.37 0.15 16.82
N GLY A 107 10.19 -0.34 16.46
CA GLY A 107 9.24 0.37 15.62
C GLY A 107 9.20 -0.13 14.19
N ALA A 108 8.70 0.74 13.31
CA ALA A 108 8.55 0.46 11.89
C ALA A 108 9.90 0.20 11.22
N PHE A 109 9.86 -0.63 10.20
CA PHE A 109 11.02 -1.00 9.40
C PHE A 109 10.57 -1.57 8.06
N VAL A 110 11.50 -1.67 7.11
CA VAL A 110 11.26 -2.31 5.82
C VAL A 110 11.91 -3.69 5.80
N SER A 111 11.14 -4.72 5.48
CA SER A 111 11.67 -6.05 5.20
C SER A 111 12.02 -6.21 3.71
N LYS A 112 13.05 -7.00 3.42
CA LYS A 112 13.51 -7.35 2.08
C LYS A 112 13.45 -8.87 1.90
N TRP A 113 12.68 -9.32 0.92
CA TRP A 113 12.42 -10.72 0.62
C TRP A 113 12.94 -11.11 -0.75
N ILE A 114 13.65 -12.23 -0.86
CA ILE A 114 14.05 -12.83 -2.13
C ILE A 114 13.09 -13.99 -2.44
N ILE A 115 12.37 -13.91 -3.55
CA ILE A 115 11.34 -14.88 -3.93
C ILE A 115 11.67 -15.49 -5.30
N GLU A 116 11.65 -16.82 -5.40
CA GLU A 116 11.83 -17.52 -6.67
C GLU A 116 10.61 -17.34 -7.58
N LYS A 117 10.78 -16.78 -8.79
CA LYS A 117 9.66 -16.47 -9.70
C LYS A 117 8.84 -17.70 -10.10
N LYS A 118 9.52 -18.83 -10.29
CA LYS A 118 8.90 -20.05 -10.84
C LYS A 118 7.99 -20.76 -9.85
N THR A 119 8.41 -20.83 -8.58
CA THR A 119 7.71 -21.61 -7.55
C THR A 119 7.01 -20.74 -6.52
N LEU A 120 7.37 -19.45 -6.46
CA LEU A 120 6.94 -18.50 -5.43
C LEU A 120 7.44 -18.86 -4.02
N ARG A 121 8.49 -19.69 -3.91
CA ARG A 121 9.17 -19.96 -2.65
C ARG A 121 9.97 -18.73 -2.20
N VAL A 122 9.79 -18.34 -0.95
CA VAL A 122 10.57 -17.29 -0.29
C VAL A 122 11.87 -17.90 0.21
N LEU A 123 12.98 -17.43 -0.35
CA LEU A 123 14.32 -17.98 -0.13
C LEU A 123 15.02 -17.29 1.03
N GLU A 124 15.00 -15.96 1.04
CA GLU A 124 15.70 -15.15 2.03
C GLU A 124 14.83 -13.99 2.49
N GLY A 125 14.97 -13.62 3.76
CA GLY A 125 14.44 -12.39 4.32
C GLY A 125 15.51 -11.63 5.11
N SER A 126 15.40 -10.30 5.18
CA SER A 126 16.28 -9.44 5.97
C SER A 126 15.66 -8.06 6.21
N ASP A 127 16.12 -7.31 7.21
CA ASP A 127 15.82 -5.88 7.30
C ASP A 127 16.51 -5.13 6.16
N LEU A 128 15.82 -4.25 5.44
CA LEU A 128 16.46 -3.34 4.48
C LEU A 128 17.23 -2.24 5.22
N ILE A 129 16.60 -1.61 6.21
CA ILE A 129 17.15 -0.46 6.94
C ILE A 129 18.28 -0.93 7.87
N LYS A 130 19.52 -0.54 7.57
CA LYS A 130 20.72 -0.83 8.36
C LYS A 130 21.25 0.39 9.10
N GLN A 131 21.07 1.57 8.52
CA GLN A 131 21.54 2.83 9.09
C GLN A 131 20.54 3.93 8.74
N VAL A 132 20.23 4.78 9.72
CA VAL A 132 19.40 5.97 9.52
C VAL A 132 20.28 7.22 9.60
N VAL A 133 20.20 8.07 8.58
CA VAL A 133 20.85 9.38 8.49
C VAL A 133 19.77 10.43 8.70
N LEU A 134 19.76 11.03 9.88
CA LEU A 134 18.75 11.99 10.31
C LEU A 134 19.25 13.41 10.17
N VAL A 135 18.35 14.32 9.78
CA VAL A 135 18.59 15.76 9.96
C VAL A 135 18.32 16.13 11.41
N ASN A 136 17.20 15.64 11.98
CA ASN A 136 16.82 15.79 13.39
C ASN A 136 16.04 14.55 13.88
N GLY A 137 16.00 14.34 15.20
CA GLY A 137 15.16 13.32 15.84
C GLY A 137 15.90 12.04 16.23
N ASP A 138 15.13 11.00 16.57
CA ASP A 138 15.63 9.69 16.98
C ASP A 138 15.56 8.65 15.85
N SER A 139 16.27 7.53 16.01
CA SER A 139 16.32 6.46 15.01
C SER A 139 15.10 5.53 15.00
N ALA A 140 14.17 5.69 15.94
CA ALA A 140 12.94 4.89 15.95
C ALA A 140 11.95 5.48 14.95
N ILE A 141 11.49 4.64 14.04
CA ILE A 141 10.56 5.00 12.98
C ILE A 141 9.16 4.56 13.42
N ALA A 142 8.15 5.38 13.18
CA ALA A 142 6.75 5.08 13.48
C ALA A 142 5.97 4.92 12.18
N ARG A 143 5.11 3.90 12.13
CA ARG A 143 4.01 3.77 11.15
C ARG A 143 4.42 4.05 9.70
N LEU A 144 5.36 3.27 9.15
CA LEU A 144 5.59 3.31 7.72
C LEU A 144 4.39 2.66 7.03
N CYS A 145 3.53 3.48 6.40
CA CYS A 145 2.29 3.04 5.74
C CYS A 145 2.57 2.54 4.31
N SER A 146 1.92 3.10 3.29
CA SER A 146 2.22 2.77 1.90
C SER A 146 3.65 3.16 1.49
N ALA A 147 4.00 2.88 0.24
CA ALA A 147 5.34 3.12 -0.27
C ALA A 147 5.39 3.28 -1.79
N ASP A 148 6.53 3.78 -2.27
CA ASP A 148 6.88 3.84 -3.67
C ASP A 148 8.28 3.25 -3.90
N LEU A 149 8.38 2.28 -4.81
CA LEU A 149 9.65 1.94 -5.46
C LEU A 149 9.61 2.45 -6.89
N PRO A 150 9.89 3.74 -7.12
CA PRO A 150 9.77 4.31 -8.44
C PRO A 150 10.83 3.71 -9.37
N PRO A 151 10.57 3.70 -10.69
CA PRO A 151 11.60 3.44 -11.68
C PRO A 151 12.84 4.30 -11.46
N ILE A 152 14.04 3.77 -11.77
CA ILE A 152 15.31 4.48 -11.63
C ILE A 152 15.29 5.87 -12.30
N SER A 153 14.49 6.03 -13.37
CA SER A 153 14.34 7.31 -14.09
C SER A 153 13.75 8.45 -13.24
N ALA A 154 13.03 8.15 -12.16
CA ALA A 154 12.55 9.16 -11.21
C ALA A 154 13.72 9.93 -10.58
N PHE A 155 14.84 9.24 -10.33
CA PHE A 155 16.00 9.80 -9.63
C PHE A 155 17.26 9.88 -10.49
N TYR A 156 17.26 9.35 -11.71
CA TYR A 156 18.38 9.42 -12.64
C TYR A 156 17.94 9.75 -14.06
N ASN A 157 18.53 10.81 -14.63
CA ASN A 157 18.38 11.17 -16.03
C ASN A 157 19.55 10.60 -16.83
N ALA A 158 19.28 9.58 -17.64
CA ALA A 158 20.29 8.94 -18.48
C ALA A 158 20.83 9.87 -19.59
N ASP A 159 20.02 10.83 -20.07
CA ASP A 159 20.40 11.73 -21.16
C ASP A 159 21.42 12.78 -20.70
N SER A 160 21.23 13.31 -19.48
CA SER A 160 22.13 14.31 -18.90
C SER A 160 23.24 13.71 -18.03
N GLY A 161 23.07 12.46 -17.57
CA GLY A 161 23.93 11.81 -16.59
C GLY A 161 23.78 12.34 -15.16
N LYS A 162 22.78 13.19 -14.88
CA LYS A 162 22.49 13.70 -13.53
C LYS A 162 21.59 12.72 -12.78
N GLY A 163 21.76 12.67 -11.46
CA GLY A 163 20.90 11.85 -10.61
C GLY A 163 21.61 10.70 -9.91
N TYR A 164 20.85 9.94 -9.13
CA TYR A 164 21.29 8.72 -8.49
C TYR A 164 20.88 7.49 -9.30
N ASN A 165 21.85 6.85 -9.95
CA ASN A 165 21.64 5.63 -10.72
C ASN A 165 21.63 4.39 -9.82
N GLY A 166 20.62 4.29 -8.96
CA GLY A 166 20.35 3.18 -8.06
C GLY A 166 18.89 3.23 -7.59
N ARG A 167 18.48 2.29 -6.75
CA ARG A 167 17.09 2.23 -6.27
C ARG A 167 16.94 2.96 -4.95
N ILE A 168 15.90 3.77 -4.87
CA ILE A 168 15.46 4.40 -3.64
C ILE A 168 14.01 3.96 -3.42
N PHE A 169 13.76 3.30 -2.31
CA PHE A 169 12.42 2.98 -1.83
C PHE A 169 11.98 4.12 -0.91
N MET A 170 10.80 4.68 -1.16
CA MET A 170 10.27 5.89 -0.54
C MET A 170 9.05 5.55 0.28
N ASP A 171 8.94 6.13 1.47
CA ASP A 171 7.80 6.00 2.37
C ASP A 171 7.85 7.18 3.38
N GLY A 172 6.96 7.16 4.37
CA GLY A 172 7.00 8.11 5.47
C GLY A 172 6.26 7.64 6.71
N GLU A 173 6.43 8.37 7.81
CA GLU A 173 5.71 8.11 9.06
C GLU A 173 4.30 8.66 9.00
N GLU A 174 3.32 7.78 9.06
CA GLU A 174 1.91 8.09 9.27
C GLU A 174 1.66 8.44 10.75
N ASP A 175 2.33 9.50 11.21
CA ASP A 175 2.23 10.02 12.58
C ASP A 175 2.21 11.54 12.53
N GLY A 176 1.03 12.12 12.76
CA GLY A 176 0.79 13.56 12.72
C GLY A 176 1.36 14.35 13.91
N SER A 177 2.22 13.76 14.75
CA SER A 177 2.85 14.49 15.87
C SER A 177 4.10 15.27 15.43
N ASP A 178 4.37 16.39 16.12
CA ASP A 178 5.58 17.19 15.88
C ASP A 178 6.90 16.43 16.16
N ALA A 179 6.84 15.26 16.80
CA ALA A 179 8.00 14.41 17.03
C ALA A 179 8.31 13.44 15.87
N LYS A 180 7.35 13.24 14.95
CA LYS A 180 7.40 12.28 13.84
C LYS A 180 7.03 12.97 12.52
N GLY A 181 6.24 12.30 11.67
CA GLY A 181 5.83 12.78 10.35
C GLY A 181 6.97 12.95 9.36
N ARG A 182 7.97 12.07 9.38
CA ARG A 182 9.15 12.15 8.50
C ARG A 182 8.94 11.34 7.22
N GLY A 183 9.27 11.92 6.07
CA GLY A 183 9.46 11.16 4.83
C GLY A 183 10.86 10.57 4.76
N PHE A 184 11.02 9.39 4.15
CA PHE A 184 12.30 8.70 4.02
C PHE A 184 12.64 8.29 2.59
N ALA A 185 13.95 8.23 2.33
CA ALA A 185 14.54 7.58 1.16
C ALA A 185 15.46 6.44 1.63
N HIS A 186 15.10 5.21 1.27
CA HIS A 186 15.84 4.00 1.58
C HIS A 186 16.66 3.55 0.37
N VAL A 187 17.98 3.72 0.43
CA VAL A 187 18.89 3.27 -0.63
C VAL A 187 18.98 1.75 -0.60
N VAL A 188 18.33 1.09 -1.58
CA VAL A 188 18.08 -0.35 -1.56
C VAL A 188 19.38 -1.16 -1.56
N GLU A 189 20.38 -0.70 -2.29
CA GLU A 189 21.65 -1.41 -2.44
C GLU A 189 22.54 -1.34 -1.19
N THR A 190 22.40 -0.30 -0.35
CA THR A 190 23.28 -0.09 0.82
C THR A 190 22.55 -0.25 2.16
N GLY A 191 21.23 -0.18 2.19
CA GLY A 191 20.43 -0.17 3.41
C GLY A 191 20.59 1.13 4.24
N ILE A 192 21.04 2.21 3.60
CA ILE A 192 21.13 3.53 4.24
C ILE A 192 19.82 4.27 3.97
N SER A 193 19.20 4.77 5.03
CA SER A 193 17.93 5.48 5.01
C SER A 193 18.14 6.94 5.37
N TYR A 194 17.62 7.85 4.58
CA TYR A 194 17.77 9.30 4.76
C TYR A 194 16.42 9.93 5.13
N ASP A 195 16.39 10.74 6.19
CA ASP A 195 15.28 11.67 6.48
C ASP A 195 15.21 12.75 5.39
N LEU A 196 13.99 13.04 4.91
CA LEU A 196 13.71 13.95 3.79
C LEU A 196 12.90 15.17 4.22
N PRO A 197 13.41 16.06 5.10
CA PRO A 197 12.64 17.20 5.58
C PRO A 197 12.20 18.16 4.47
N SER A 198 12.92 18.19 3.33
CA SER A 198 12.55 19.04 2.19
C SER A 198 11.19 18.70 1.58
N LEU A 199 10.69 17.47 1.78
CA LEU A 199 9.36 17.04 1.33
C LEU A 199 8.24 17.50 2.29
N GLY A 200 8.59 18.08 3.44
CA GLY A 200 7.64 18.47 4.49
C GLY A 200 7.51 17.41 5.58
N ARG A 201 6.81 17.77 6.66
CA ARG A 201 6.47 16.85 7.75
C ARG A 201 4.96 16.85 7.98
N PHE A 202 4.36 15.68 7.88
CA PHE A 202 2.92 15.43 8.01
C PHE A 202 2.69 13.93 8.25
N ALA A 203 1.44 13.49 8.44
CA ALA A 203 1.14 12.06 8.58
C ALA A 203 1.21 11.44 7.18
N TYR A 204 2.38 10.94 6.79
CA TYR A 204 2.58 10.42 5.44
C TYR A 204 1.80 9.14 5.24
N GLU A 205 0.89 9.15 4.27
CA GLU A 205 0.44 7.90 3.68
C GLU A 205 1.50 7.40 2.69
N ASN A 206 1.89 8.23 1.72
CA ASN A 206 2.93 7.88 0.76
C ASN A 206 3.77 9.07 0.26
N ALA A 207 4.91 8.78 -0.37
CA ALA A 207 5.81 9.72 -1.04
C ALA A 207 6.16 9.23 -2.47
N LEU A 208 5.38 9.67 -3.44
CA LEU A 208 5.29 9.10 -4.80
C LEU A 208 6.10 9.89 -5.83
N ALA A 209 7.23 9.36 -6.27
CA ALA A 209 8.14 10.05 -7.16
C ALA A 209 7.80 9.87 -8.65
N HIS A 210 7.82 10.96 -9.39
CA HIS A 210 7.46 10.95 -10.81
C HIS A 210 8.62 10.43 -11.69
N PRO A 211 8.44 9.34 -12.46
CA PRO A 211 9.52 8.69 -13.20
C PRO A 211 10.01 9.43 -14.45
N ASN A 212 9.24 10.39 -14.99
CA ASN A 212 9.47 11.00 -16.30
C ASN A 212 9.64 12.53 -16.27
N THR A 213 10.50 13.06 -15.39
CA THR A 213 10.72 14.51 -15.17
C THR A 213 12.04 15.06 -15.71
N GLY A 214 12.86 14.24 -16.37
CA GLY A 214 14.19 14.66 -16.85
C GLY A 214 15.10 15.05 -15.68
N ASP A 215 15.68 16.25 -15.72
CA ASP A 215 16.58 16.77 -14.67
C ASP A 215 15.84 17.25 -13.40
N ALA A 216 14.53 17.49 -13.46
CA ALA A 216 13.73 17.83 -12.29
C ALA A 216 13.45 16.57 -11.46
N THR A 217 13.15 16.72 -10.17
CA THR A 217 12.65 15.64 -9.32
C THR A 217 11.33 16.10 -8.75
N VAL A 218 10.25 15.35 -8.99
CA VAL A 218 8.91 15.68 -8.48
C VAL A 218 8.39 14.53 -7.65
N VAL A 219 7.90 14.83 -6.45
CA VAL A 219 7.34 13.84 -5.52
C VAL A 219 6.00 14.38 -5.02
N VAL A 220 4.96 13.57 -5.07
CA VAL A 220 3.68 13.89 -4.42
C VAL A 220 3.63 13.18 -3.08
N GLY A 221 3.35 13.94 -2.02
CA GLY A 221 3.11 13.40 -0.69
C GLY A 221 1.65 13.55 -0.30
N THR A 222 1.07 12.51 0.30
CA THR A 222 -0.31 12.48 0.77
C THR A 222 -0.32 12.46 2.29
N ASP A 223 -1.04 13.40 2.89
CA ASP A 223 -1.15 13.57 4.34
C ASP A 223 -2.46 12.94 4.82
N ASP A 224 -2.39 11.76 5.43
CA ASP A 224 -3.55 11.10 6.05
C ASP A 224 -3.89 11.71 7.42
N SER A 225 -4.21 13.00 7.39
CA SER A 225 -4.76 13.73 8.52
C SER A 225 -6.25 13.99 8.30
N THR A 226 -6.99 14.26 9.37
CA THR A 226 -8.41 14.68 9.29
C THR A 226 -8.58 16.16 9.67
N PRO A 227 -8.70 17.08 8.69
CA PRO A 227 -8.41 16.88 7.27
C PRO A 227 -6.89 16.90 6.99
N GLY A 228 -6.51 16.54 5.77
CA GLY A 228 -5.11 16.48 5.32
C GLY A 228 -4.95 17.12 3.95
N GLN A 229 -3.72 17.31 3.50
CA GLN A 229 -3.45 17.94 2.19
C GLN A 229 -2.64 17.04 1.25
N VAL A 230 -2.69 17.39 -0.03
CA VAL A 230 -1.79 16.81 -1.03
C VAL A 230 -0.66 17.79 -1.32
N TYR A 231 0.56 17.37 -1.03
CA TYR A 231 1.77 18.15 -1.19
C TYR A 231 2.53 17.74 -2.45
N VAL A 232 3.18 18.70 -3.10
CA VAL A 232 4.04 18.47 -4.26
C VAL A 232 5.41 19.07 -3.98
N TYR A 233 6.44 18.22 -3.98
CA TYR A 233 7.83 18.64 -3.92
C TYR A 233 8.41 18.74 -5.33
N ALA A 234 9.19 19.80 -5.59
CA ALA A 234 9.94 19.98 -6.83
C ALA A 234 11.42 20.32 -6.54
N GLY A 235 12.31 19.43 -6.94
CA GLY A 235 13.76 19.53 -6.80
C GLY A 235 14.51 19.38 -8.12
N GLN A 236 15.84 19.29 -8.05
CA GLN A 236 16.73 19.20 -9.22
C GLN A 236 17.81 18.14 -9.00
N LYS A 237 17.94 17.21 -9.94
CA LYS A 237 18.98 16.18 -9.94
C LYS A 237 20.37 16.80 -10.06
N ARG A 238 21.35 16.18 -9.41
CA ARG A 238 22.75 16.65 -9.34
C ARG A 238 23.72 15.53 -9.71
N THR A 239 24.95 15.89 -10.09
CA THR A 239 26.03 14.93 -10.40
C THR A 239 26.82 14.51 -9.14
N GLU A 240 26.78 15.32 -8.09
CA GLU A 240 27.58 15.17 -6.87
C GLU A 240 26.68 15.14 -5.63
N GLY A 241 27.24 14.65 -4.52
CA GLY A 241 26.55 14.49 -3.23
C GLY A 241 26.20 13.05 -2.89
N THR A 242 25.48 12.90 -1.79
CA THR A 242 24.83 11.67 -1.33
C THR A 242 23.77 11.17 -2.34
N PRO A 243 23.28 9.93 -2.23
CA PRO A 243 22.21 9.42 -3.08
C PRO A 243 20.99 10.35 -3.15
N VAL A 244 20.52 10.89 -2.02
CA VAL A 244 19.37 11.81 -1.98
C VAL A 244 19.66 13.20 -2.54
N GLU A 245 20.88 13.71 -2.40
CA GLU A 245 21.29 14.98 -3.04
C GLU A 245 21.40 14.84 -4.55
N LYS A 246 21.98 13.72 -5.03
CA LYS A 246 22.03 13.40 -6.46
C LYS A 246 20.64 13.22 -7.03
N ALA A 247 19.77 12.46 -6.35
CA ALA A 247 18.38 12.24 -6.71
C ALA A 247 17.53 13.52 -6.72
N GLY A 248 18.05 14.65 -6.22
CA GLY A 248 17.34 15.92 -6.21
C GLY A 248 16.26 16.01 -5.13
N LEU A 249 16.36 15.20 -4.06
CA LEU A 249 15.42 15.16 -2.93
C LEU A 249 15.79 16.16 -1.81
N VAL A 250 16.83 16.98 -2.00
CA VAL A 250 17.33 17.94 -1.00
C VAL A 250 17.34 19.35 -1.57
N GLY A 251 16.68 20.29 -0.88
CA GLY A 251 16.74 21.72 -1.20
C GLY A 251 15.85 22.17 -2.37
N GLY A 252 14.79 21.42 -2.66
CA GLY A 252 13.73 21.80 -3.59
C GLY A 252 12.66 22.68 -2.93
N ALA A 253 11.60 22.99 -3.67
CA ALA A 253 10.44 23.73 -3.20
C ALA A 253 9.29 22.77 -2.86
N LEU A 254 8.59 23.05 -1.76
CA LEU A 254 7.37 22.36 -1.38
C LEU A 254 6.16 23.21 -1.75
N TYR A 255 5.12 22.58 -2.26
CA TYR A 255 3.86 23.20 -2.61
C TYR A 255 2.69 22.41 -2.02
N GLY A 256 1.56 23.07 -1.77
CA GLY A 256 0.27 22.44 -1.53
C GLY A 256 -0.66 22.61 -2.73
N ILE A 257 -1.48 21.59 -3.03
CA ILE A 257 -2.53 21.67 -4.06
C ILE A 257 -3.68 22.56 -3.55
N LYS A 258 -4.05 23.56 -4.34
CA LYS A 258 -5.21 24.44 -4.11
C LYS A 258 -6.21 24.31 -5.25
N VAL A 259 -7.33 23.65 -4.97
CA VAL A 259 -8.45 23.46 -5.89
C VAL A 259 -9.30 24.73 -5.93
N ALA A 260 -9.57 25.24 -7.12
CA ALA A 260 -10.42 26.41 -7.28
C ALA A 260 -11.86 26.08 -6.82
N GLY A 261 -12.33 26.79 -5.79
CA GLY A 261 -13.65 26.58 -5.19
C GLY A 261 -13.73 25.44 -4.16
N GLY A 262 -12.65 24.71 -3.90
CA GLY A 262 -12.61 23.60 -2.94
C GLY A 262 -11.58 23.85 -1.83
N LEU A 263 -12.02 24.38 -0.69
CA LEU A 263 -11.13 24.60 0.46
C LEU A 263 -11.09 23.39 1.40
N ASP A 264 -12.24 22.82 1.74
CA ASP A 264 -12.40 21.72 2.69
C ASP A 264 -13.35 20.70 2.06
N GLU A 265 -12.89 19.48 1.78
CA GLU A 265 -13.69 18.40 1.19
C GLU A 265 -14.66 17.78 2.20
N MET A 266 -14.24 17.64 3.46
CA MET A 266 -15.00 16.94 4.49
C MET A 266 -16.25 17.71 4.90
N ASN A 267 -16.12 19.02 5.13
CA ASN A 267 -17.23 19.84 5.64
C ASN A 267 -17.92 20.69 4.56
N ASN A 268 -17.67 20.41 3.27
CA ASN A 268 -18.30 21.12 2.16
C ASN A 268 -19.12 20.17 1.26
N PRO A 269 -20.46 20.14 1.39
CA PRO A 269 -21.31 19.32 0.52
C PRO A 269 -21.30 19.78 -0.95
N GLU A 270 -20.83 21.00 -1.24
CA GLU A 270 -20.69 21.55 -2.59
C GLU A 270 -19.22 21.54 -3.06
N PHE A 271 -18.35 20.72 -2.47
CA PHE A 271 -16.96 20.59 -2.91
C PHE A 271 -16.91 20.25 -4.41
N PRO A 272 -16.11 20.97 -5.23
CA PRO A 272 -16.12 20.79 -6.67
C PRO A 272 -15.49 19.44 -7.07
N LEU A 273 -16.29 18.58 -7.69
CA LEU A 273 -15.82 17.28 -8.22
C LEU A 273 -15.06 17.40 -9.54
N SER A 274 -15.02 18.59 -10.15
CA SER A 274 -14.18 18.89 -11.31
C SER A 274 -13.82 20.38 -11.28
N SER A 275 -12.53 20.69 -11.32
CA SER A 275 -12.04 22.06 -11.25
C SER A 275 -10.62 22.19 -11.81
N THR A 276 -10.09 23.41 -11.72
CA THR A 276 -8.65 23.68 -11.87
C THR A 276 -8.00 23.65 -10.50
N PHE A 277 -6.70 23.34 -10.44
CA PHE A 277 -5.88 23.56 -9.26
C PHE A 277 -4.65 24.40 -9.59
N SER A 278 -4.15 25.07 -8.57
CA SER A 278 -2.87 25.77 -8.57
C SER A 278 -1.97 25.21 -7.48
N LEU A 279 -0.66 25.36 -7.62
CA LEU A 279 0.28 25.02 -6.56
C LEU A 279 0.66 26.26 -5.76
N VAL A 280 0.53 26.15 -4.43
CA VAL A 280 0.85 27.23 -3.50
C VAL A 280 2.16 26.92 -2.80
N PRO A 281 3.20 27.77 -2.92
CA PRO A 281 4.50 27.50 -2.31
C PRO A 281 4.43 27.57 -0.79
N LEU A 282 5.11 26.64 -0.12
CA LEU A 282 5.20 26.51 1.34
C LEU A 282 6.66 26.44 1.78
N ALA A 283 6.92 26.87 3.01
CA ALA A 283 8.25 26.80 3.62
C ALA A 283 8.48 25.41 4.25
N GLY A 284 8.52 24.32 3.48
CA GLY A 284 8.44 22.95 4.02
C GLY A 284 9.59 22.49 4.93
N ALA A 285 10.84 22.78 4.58
CA ALA A 285 12.02 22.08 5.15
C ALA A 285 12.29 22.26 6.65
N ASN A 286 11.68 23.27 7.29
CA ASN A 286 11.96 23.63 8.69
C ASN A 286 10.71 23.62 9.59
N LEU A 287 9.55 23.25 9.06
CA LEU A 287 8.31 23.26 9.83
C LEU A 287 8.09 21.90 10.48
N THR A 288 7.59 21.92 11.71
CA THR A 288 6.98 20.72 12.32
C THR A 288 5.63 20.43 11.67
N VAL A 289 5.03 19.27 11.97
CA VAL A 289 3.72 18.89 11.42
C VAL A 289 2.66 19.97 11.68
N SER A 290 2.53 20.41 12.93
CA SER A 290 1.56 21.43 13.32
C SER A 290 1.81 22.79 12.66
N GLN A 291 3.08 23.14 12.43
CA GLN A 291 3.45 24.38 11.76
C GLN A 291 3.20 24.34 10.25
N LEU A 292 3.41 23.19 9.61
CA LEU A 292 3.11 23.01 8.19
C LEU A 292 1.61 23.07 7.94
N GLN A 293 0.80 22.36 8.75
CA GLN A 293 -0.67 22.44 8.74
C GLN A 293 -1.15 23.89 8.80
N ALA A 294 -0.72 24.65 9.82
CA ALA A 294 -1.13 26.04 9.98
C ALA A 294 -0.69 26.94 8.80
N ALA A 295 0.46 26.67 8.19
CA ALA A 295 0.93 27.40 7.01
C ALA A 295 0.08 27.07 5.76
N SER A 296 -0.29 25.80 5.59
CA SER A 296 -1.16 25.31 4.52
C SER A 296 -2.56 25.95 4.61
N GLU A 297 -3.18 25.92 5.79
CA GLU A 297 -4.47 26.58 6.07
C GLU A 297 -4.40 28.09 5.75
N ALA A 298 -3.38 28.78 6.25
CA ALA A 298 -3.21 30.22 6.04
C ALA A 298 -3.01 30.58 4.55
N ALA A 299 -2.42 29.68 3.76
CA ALA A 299 -2.25 29.85 2.33
C ALA A 299 -3.49 29.41 1.51
N GLY A 300 -4.47 28.80 2.17
CA GLY A 300 -5.69 28.25 1.58
C GLY A 300 -5.39 27.09 0.65
N VAL A 301 -4.42 26.24 1.01
CA VAL A 301 -4.24 24.89 0.43
C VAL A 301 -5.51 24.08 0.73
N THR A 302 -5.90 23.22 -0.21
CA THR A 302 -7.11 22.42 -0.06
C THR A 302 -6.91 21.35 1.00
N GLU A 303 -7.81 21.33 1.97
CA GLU A 303 -8.02 20.27 2.95
C GLU A 303 -8.89 19.19 2.32
N PHE A 304 -8.26 18.12 1.88
CA PHE A 304 -8.92 16.91 1.41
C PHE A 304 -9.29 16.04 2.61
N TRP A 305 -10.27 15.16 2.40
CA TRP A 305 -10.75 14.29 3.48
C TRP A 305 -9.89 13.04 3.57
N ARG A 306 -8.78 13.15 4.29
CA ARG A 306 -7.80 12.08 4.50
C ARG A 306 -7.23 11.55 3.16
N PRO A 307 -6.36 12.31 2.49
CA PRO A 307 -5.58 11.80 1.36
C PRO A 307 -4.82 10.53 1.72
N GLU A 308 -5.19 9.44 1.05
CA GLU A 308 -4.51 8.17 1.20
C GLU A 308 -3.50 7.98 0.04
N ASP A 309 -3.34 6.75 -0.45
CA ASP A 309 -2.33 6.42 -1.44
C ASP A 309 -2.62 7.05 -2.81
N GLY A 310 -1.61 7.03 -3.67
CA GLY A 310 -1.70 7.51 -5.02
C GLY A 310 -0.75 6.80 -5.97
N HIS A 311 -0.85 7.13 -7.26
CA HIS A 311 0.04 6.56 -8.26
C HIS A 311 0.07 7.43 -9.52
N TRP A 312 1.27 7.62 -10.07
CA TRP A 312 1.44 8.27 -11.37
C TRP A 312 0.90 7.39 -12.49
N ASP A 313 0.15 7.96 -13.44
CA ASP A 313 -0.37 7.19 -14.56
C ASP A 313 0.78 6.65 -15.43
N THR A 314 0.69 5.37 -15.76
CA THR A 314 1.75 4.65 -16.50
C THR A 314 1.76 4.97 -18.00
N THR A 315 0.74 5.64 -18.51
CA THR A 315 0.57 5.97 -19.94
C THR A 315 0.55 7.46 -20.23
N ASN A 316 0.17 8.29 -19.25
CA ASN A 316 0.19 9.74 -19.35
C ASN A 316 1.01 10.35 -18.19
N PRO A 317 2.23 10.85 -18.45
CA PRO A 317 3.09 11.35 -17.38
C PRO A 317 2.46 12.53 -16.61
N ASN A 318 1.52 13.26 -17.20
CA ASN A 318 0.93 14.41 -16.52
C ASN A 318 -0.25 14.05 -15.61
N VAL A 319 -0.59 12.77 -15.42
CA VAL A 319 -1.73 12.36 -14.60
C VAL A 319 -1.25 11.68 -13.33
N PHE A 320 -1.77 12.13 -12.20
CA PHE A 320 -1.62 11.52 -10.88
C PHE A 320 -2.99 11.13 -10.34
N TRP A 321 -3.09 9.92 -9.81
CA TRP A 321 -4.27 9.39 -9.14
C TRP A 321 -4.03 9.38 -7.64
N PHE A 322 -5.04 9.71 -6.83
CA PHE A 322 -4.98 9.52 -5.37
C PHE A 322 -6.36 9.27 -4.78
N ALA A 323 -6.42 8.56 -3.66
CA ALA A 323 -7.65 8.31 -2.92
C ALA A 323 -7.87 9.35 -1.81
N THR A 324 -9.14 9.59 -1.49
CA THR A 324 -9.54 10.16 -0.20
C THR A 324 -10.45 9.16 0.50
N THR A 325 -10.05 8.69 1.67
CA THR A 325 -10.75 7.61 2.39
C THR A 325 -12.10 8.07 2.95
N ALA A 326 -12.21 9.33 3.37
CA ALA A 326 -13.38 9.82 4.10
C ALA A 326 -13.63 9.09 5.44
N ASN A 327 -14.89 8.84 5.79
CA ASN A 327 -15.30 7.91 6.85
C ASN A 327 -16.18 6.82 6.22
N PHE A 328 -16.58 5.82 7.02
CA PHE A 328 -17.29 4.64 6.50
C PHE A 328 -18.55 4.95 5.69
N ASP A 329 -19.36 5.92 6.13
CA ASP A 329 -20.59 6.33 5.42
C ASP A 329 -20.36 7.56 4.49
N GLY A 330 -19.12 8.01 4.38
CA GLY A 330 -18.70 9.20 3.66
C GLY A 330 -18.44 8.92 2.18
N PRO A 331 -18.39 9.96 1.35
CA PRO A 331 -18.05 9.83 -0.05
C PRO A 331 -16.52 9.65 -0.18
N THR A 332 -16.04 8.42 -0.03
CA THR A 332 -14.66 8.09 -0.44
C THR A 332 -14.49 8.33 -1.94
N ARG A 333 -13.36 8.90 -2.37
CA ARG A 333 -13.17 9.30 -3.78
C ARG A 333 -11.86 8.80 -4.33
N LEU A 334 -11.87 8.62 -5.65
CA LEU A 334 -10.66 8.50 -6.45
C LEU A 334 -10.52 9.79 -7.27
N TRP A 335 -9.49 10.57 -6.97
CA TRP A 335 -9.16 11.79 -7.65
C TRP A 335 -8.16 11.56 -8.77
N LYS A 336 -8.30 12.34 -9.84
CA LYS A 336 -7.39 12.39 -10.98
C LYS A 336 -6.91 13.82 -11.17
N ALA A 337 -5.67 14.09 -10.76
CA ALA A 337 -5.00 15.37 -10.99
C ALA A 337 -4.22 15.29 -12.32
N THR A 338 -4.60 16.13 -13.28
CA THR A 338 -3.89 16.29 -14.55
C THR A 338 -3.12 17.60 -14.54
N PHE A 339 -1.80 17.51 -14.40
CA PHE A 339 -0.88 18.64 -14.48
C PHE A 339 -0.82 19.18 -15.91
N VAL A 340 -0.58 20.49 -16.06
CA VAL A 340 -0.20 21.06 -17.37
C VAL A 340 1.11 20.45 -17.86
N ASP A 341 2.08 20.34 -16.95
CA ASP A 341 3.35 19.66 -17.12
C ASP A 341 3.83 19.18 -15.74
N ALA A 342 3.86 17.87 -15.51
CA ALA A 342 4.28 17.33 -14.22
C ALA A 342 5.77 17.55 -13.92
N ALA A 343 6.61 17.85 -14.92
CA ALA A 343 8.01 18.25 -14.70
C ALA A 343 8.17 19.72 -14.26
N GLN A 344 7.11 20.53 -14.46
CA GLN A 344 7.00 21.94 -14.03
C GLN A 344 5.69 22.11 -13.25
N PRO A 345 5.59 21.47 -12.07
CA PRO A 345 4.31 21.32 -11.38
C PRO A 345 3.69 22.67 -10.96
N GLU A 346 4.48 23.74 -10.86
CA GLU A 346 4.02 25.11 -10.56
C GLU A 346 3.01 25.67 -11.58
N LEU A 347 2.93 25.08 -12.77
CA LEU A 347 1.93 25.43 -13.79
C LEU A 347 0.51 25.00 -13.41
N GLY A 348 0.34 24.21 -12.34
CA GLY A 348 -0.95 23.72 -11.89
C GLY A 348 -1.58 22.74 -12.87
N GLY A 349 -2.90 22.68 -12.88
CA GLY A 349 -3.62 21.73 -13.72
C GLY A 349 -5.12 21.69 -13.49
N THR A 350 -5.71 20.56 -13.84
CA THR A 350 -7.12 20.23 -13.59
C THR A 350 -7.22 19.03 -12.66
N ILE A 351 -8.28 18.97 -11.86
CA ILE A 351 -8.59 17.85 -10.99
C ILE A 351 -10.04 17.43 -11.21
N GLU A 352 -10.29 16.13 -11.25
CA GLU A 352 -11.63 15.55 -11.34
C GLU A 352 -11.76 14.32 -10.42
N ALA A 353 -12.92 14.14 -9.80
CA ALA A 353 -13.27 12.90 -9.11
C ALA A 353 -13.66 11.88 -10.17
N ALA A 354 -12.79 10.92 -10.43
CA ALA A 354 -13.08 9.81 -11.34
C ALA A 354 -14.11 8.85 -10.73
N LEU A 355 -14.05 8.68 -9.41
CA LEU A 355 -15.08 8.05 -8.60
C LEU A 355 -15.54 9.06 -7.56
N ALA A 356 -16.83 9.36 -7.53
CA ALA A 356 -17.38 10.50 -6.79
C ALA A 356 -17.77 10.18 -5.34
N GLY A 357 -17.73 8.91 -4.95
CA GLY A 357 -18.24 8.40 -3.67
C GLY A 357 -19.71 8.01 -3.75
N THR A 358 -20.18 7.59 -4.93
CA THR A 358 -21.55 7.11 -5.18
C THR A 358 -21.61 5.66 -5.60
N GLU A 359 -20.45 5.02 -5.76
CA GLU A 359 -20.26 3.70 -6.33
C GLU A 359 -20.48 2.57 -5.30
N GLY A 360 -20.66 2.93 -4.02
CA GLY A 360 -20.81 1.97 -2.91
C GLY A 360 -19.47 1.45 -2.38
N LEU A 361 -18.40 2.22 -2.58
CA LEU A 361 -17.08 1.99 -2.00
C LEU A 361 -17.04 2.56 -0.59
N HIS A 362 -16.24 1.95 0.27
CA HIS A 362 -16.03 2.40 1.64
C HIS A 362 -14.55 2.62 1.90
N MET A 363 -14.16 3.84 2.27
CA MET A 363 -12.83 4.13 2.79
C MET A 363 -11.70 3.60 1.90
N LEU A 364 -11.65 4.10 0.65
CA LEU A 364 -10.54 3.81 -0.25
C LEU A 364 -9.24 4.28 0.36
N ASP A 365 -8.27 3.39 0.34
CA ASP A 365 -6.93 3.57 0.85
C ASP A 365 -5.94 3.31 -0.29
N ASN A 366 -5.28 2.16 -0.30
CA ASN A 366 -4.17 1.92 -1.20
C ASN A 366 -4.61 1.67 -2.66
N LEU A 367 -3.76 2.09 -3.61
CA LEU A 367 -4.06 1.94 -5.03
C LEU A 367 -2.83 1.73 -5.90
N THR A 368 -3.03 1.10 -7.06
CA THR A 368 -2.00 1.03 -8.10
C THR A 368 -2.60 1.15 -9.49
N VAL A 369 -1.86 1.78 -10.41
CA VAL A 369 -2.20 1.84 -11.82
C VAL A 369 -1.48 0.71 -12.54
N ALA A 370 -2.22 -0.07 -13.32
CA ALA A 370 -1.64 -1.17 -14.09
C ALA A 370 -0.55 -0.68 -15.07
N ASP A 371 0.45 -1.50 -15.37
CA ASP A 371 1.63 -1.13 -16.19
C ASP A 371 1.29 -0.53 -17.57
N LYS A 372 0.18 -0.93 -18.18
CA LYS A 372 -0.27 -0.41 -19.49
C LYS A 372 -1.45 0.58 -19.37
N GLY A 373 -1.68 1.12 -18.19
CA GLY A 373 -2.76 2.05 -17.87
C GLY A 373 -4.14 1.43 -18.02
N GLY A 374 -5.19 2.26 -17.98
CA GLY A 374 -6.57 1.83 -18.28
C GLY A 374 -7.25 1.00 -17.18
N GLN A 375 -6.52 0.53 -16.18
CA GLN A 375 -7.01 -0.22 -15.04
C GLN A 375 -6.28 0.21 -13.76
N LEU A 376 -7.03 0.40 -12.69
CA LEU A 376 -6.51 0.57 -11.33
C LEU A 376 -7.00 -0.56 -10.44
N LEU A 377 -6.17 -0.98 -9.49
CA LEU A 377 -6.63 -1.73 -8.31
C LEU A 377 -6.78 -0.75 -7.15
N LEU A 378 -7.89 -0.89 -6.42
CA LEU A 378 -8.26 -0.03 -5.29
C LEU A 378 -8.56 -0.91 -4.08
N GLN A 379 -8.05 -0.53 -2.91
CA GLN A 379 -8.22 -1.26 -1.66
C GLN A 379 -9.09 -0.44 -0.70
N GLU A 380 -9.93 -1.13 0.08
CA GLU A 380 -10.67 -0.53 1.20
C GLU A 380 -9.94 -0.79 2.52
N ASP A 381 -9.86 0.23 3.36
CA ASP A 381 -9.63 0.15 4.81
C ASP A 381 -10.84 0.74 5.54
N PRO A 382 -11.85 -0.07 5.90
CA PRO A 382 -13.00 0.42 6.65
C PRO A 382 -12.69 0.66 8.15
N GLY A 383 -11.50 0.30 8.63
CA GLY A 383 -11.19 0.12 10.05
C GLY A 383 -12.10 -0.92 10.72
N ASN A 384 -12.24 -0.81 12.04
CA ASN A 384 -13.01 -1.74 12.86
C ASN A 384 -14.54 -1.61 12.68
N GLN A 385 -15.04 -2.00 11.50
CA GLN A 385 -16.45 -2.01 11.12
C GLN A 385 -16.92 -3.43 10.88
N GLU A 386 -18.21 -3.72 11.12
CA GLU A 386 -18.79 -5.03 10.80
C GLU A 386 -19.08 -5.13 9.29
N TYR A 387 -18.03 -5.07 8.48
CA TYR A 387 -18.03 -5.05 7.02
C TYR A 387 -16.77 -5.76 6.51
N LEU A 388 -16.90 -6.60 5.49
CA LEU A 388 -15.75 -7.27 4.89
C LEU A 388 -15.12 -6.37 3.84
N ALA A 389 -13.93 -5.85 4.13
CA ALA A 389 -13.19 -5.00 3.21
C ALA A 389 -12.93 -5.71 1.87
N ARG A 390 -12.99 -4.97 0.77
CA ARG A 390 -12.84 -5.49 -0.60
C ARG A 390 -11.69 -4.84 -1.36
N VAL A 391 -11.23 -5.55 -2.39
CA VAL A 391 -10.36 -5.01 -3.43
C VAL A 391 -11.17 -4.89 -4.70
N TYR A 392 -11.04 -3.76 -5.39
CA TYR A 392 -11.74 -3.47 -6.63
C TYR A 392 -10.78 -3.32 -7.79
N SER A 393 -11.26 -3.64 -8.99
CA SER A 393 -10.67 -3.23 -10.26
C SER A 393 -11.51 -2.10 -10.83
N TYR A 394 -10.90 -0.95 -11.10
CA TYR A 394 -11.52 0.16 -11.82
C TYR A 394 -10.98 0.24 -13.26
N ASN A 395 -11.88 0.12 -14.25
CA ASN A 395 -11.55 0.30 -15.67
C ASN A 395 -11.87 1.72 -16.09
N THR A 396 -10.83 2.52 -16.38
CA THR A 396 -10.97 3.95 -16.68
C THR A 396 -11.55 4.24 -18.07
N ARG A 397 -11.58 3.25 -18.97
CA ARG A 397 -12.17 3.39 -20.31
C ARG A 397 -13.68 3.19 -20.30
N THR A 398 -14.15 2.20 -19.53
CA THR A 398 -15.58 1.88 -19.44
C THR A 398 -16.26 2.53 -18.26
N ASP A 399 -15.49 3.21 -17.40
CA ASP A 399 -15.94 3.78 -16.15
C ASP A 399 -16.67 2.75 -15.27
N ARG A 400 -16.02 1.60 -15.07
CA ARG A 400 -16.61 0.46 -14.35
C ARG A 400 -15.72 0.03 -13.21
N VAL A 401 -16.28 0.08 -11.99
CA VAL A 401 -15.69 -0.49 -10.78
C VAL A 401 -16.25 -1.90 -10.59
N THR A 402 -15.41 -2.86 -10.22
CA THR A 402 -15.83 -4.25 -10.00
C THR A 402 -15.09 -4.84 -8.80
N PRO A 403 -15.79 -5.37 -7.78
CA PRO A 403 -15.13 -6.07 -6.69
C PRO A 403 -14.47 -7.33 -7.25
N ILE A 404 -13.19 -7.53 -6.93
CA ILE A 404 -12.39 -8.67 -7.40
C ILE A 404 -11.99 -9.59 -6.26
N LEU A 405 -11.84 -9.05 -5.05
CA LEU A 405 -11.55 -9.80 -3.83
C LEU A 405 -12.41 -9.28 -2.67
N GLU A 406 -12.69 -10.15 -1.70
CA GLU A 406 -13.34 -9.84 -0.43
C GLU A 406 -12.66 -10.64 0.69
N HIS A 407 -12.55 -10.08 1.89
CA HIS A 407 -11.98 -10.80 3.03
C HIS A 407 -12.81 -12.06 3.38
N ASP A 408 -12.12 -13.14 3.76
CA ASP A 408 -12.74 -14.44 4.06
C ASP A 408 -13.70 -14.33 5.27
N PRO A 409 -15.04 -14.46 5.06
CA PRO A 409 -16.02 -14.35 6.14
C PRO A 409 -15.80 -15.37 7.26
N ALA A 410 -15.15 -16.51 6.99
CA ALA A 410 -14.84 -17.48 8.03
C ALA A 410 -13.85 -16.93 9.07
N ARG A 411 -12.99 -15.98 8.70
CA ARG A 411 -11.99 -15.33 9.55
C ARG A 411 -12.42 -13.95 10.02
N PHE A 412 -13.20 -13.23 9.21
CA PHE A 412 -13.41 -11.79 9.39
C PHE A 412 -14.86 -11.38 9.67
N SER A 413 -15.79 -12.35 9.74
CA SER A 413 -17.14 -12.09 10.25
C SER A 413 -17.30 -12.61 11.67
N THR A 414 -17.95 -11.84 12.54
CA THR A 414 -18.28 -12.24 13.92
C THR A 414 -18.95 -13.62 13.94
N GLY A 415 -18.39 -14.56 14.73
CA GLY A 415 -18.89 -15.94 14.82
C GLY A 415 -18.46 -16.85 13.67
N GLY A 416 -17.60 -16.37 12.76
CA GLY A 416 -16.96 -17.17 11.72
C GLY A 416 -16.19 -18.37 12.29
N SER A 417 -16.14 -19.46 11.52
CA SER A 417 -15.57 -20.74 11.99
C SER A 417 -14.07 -20.69 12.35
N GLN A 418 -13.37 -19.67 11.87
CA GLN A 418 -11.95 -19.39 12.11
C GLN A 418 -11.73 -17.94 12.54
N PHE A 419 -12.71 -17.34 13.23
CA PHE A 419 -12.74 -15.93 13.55
C PHE A 419 -11.42 -15.40 14.12
N LEU A 420 -10.88 -14.36 13.49
CA LEU A 420 -9.67 -13.66 13.88
C LEU A 420 -10.01 -12.32 14.52
N THR A 421 -10.66 -11.44 13.76
CA THR A 421 -11.02 -10.07 14.11
C THR A 421 -12.09 -9.57 13.11
N THR A 422 -12.63 -8.37 13.32
CA THR A 422 -13.42 -7.57 12.35
C THR A 422 -12.69 -6.30 11.95
N ASP A 423 -11.40 -6.25 12.23
CA ASP A 423 -10.50 -5.12 12.04
C ASP A 423 -9.39 -5.61 11.13
N GLU A 424 -9.77 -5.83 9.86
CA GLU A 424 -8.90 -6.28 8.78
C GLU A 424 -9.00 -5.33 7.60
N GLU A 425 -7.89 -5.23 6.88
CA GLU A 425 -7.77 -4.37 5.72
C GLU A 425 -6.80 -4.99 4.72
N SER A 426 -7.00 -4.64 3.46
CA SER A 426 -6.01 -4.95 2.43
C SER A 426 -5.19 -3.70 2.20
N SER A 427 -3.87 -3.84 2.12
CA SER A 427 -2.96 -2.72 2.03
C SER A 427 -1.84 -3.02 1.01
N GLY A 428 -0.96 -2.05 0.77
CA GLY A 428 0.22 -2.05 -0.09
C GLY A 428 0.06 -2.82 -1.38
N VAL A 429 -0.45 -2.20 -2.46
CA VAL A 429 -0.64 -2.86 -3.76
C VAL A 429 0.31 -2.35 -4.84
N ILE A 430 0.94 -3.26 -5.59
CA ILE A 430 1.82 -2.92 -6.72
C ILE A 430 1.58 -3.83 -7.93
N ASP A 431 1.64 -3.25 -9.14
CA ASP A 431 1.71 -4.03 -10.39
C ASP A 431 3.09 -4.70 -10.51
N VAL A 432 3.07 -6.03 -10.68
CA VAL A 432 4.27 -6.86 -10.90
C VAL A 432 4.17 -7.67 -12.19
N SER A 433 3.40 -7.16 -13.16
CA SER A 433 3.16 -7.80 -14.46
C SER A 433 4.47 -8.10 -15.20
N SER A 434 5.43 -7.18 -15.15
CA SER A 434 6.75 -7.34 -15.75
C SER A 434 7.61 -8.40 -15.06
N LEU A 435 7.28 -8.77 -13.81
CA LEU A 435 8.07 -9.68 -12.98
C LEU A 435 7.50 -11.10 -12.94
N LEU A 436 6.17 -11.23 -12.83
CA LEU A 436 5.46 -12.48 -12.57
C LEU A 436 4.40 -12.83 -13.63
N GLY A 437 4.32 -12.04 -14.70
CA GLY A 437 3.42 -12.23 -15.84
C GLY A 437 2.24 -11.26 -15.83
N GLU A 438 1.73 -10.93 -17.01
CA GLU A 438 0.67 -9.94 -17.23
C GLU A 438 -0.55 -10.12 -16.29
N GLY A 439 -0.97 -9.02 -15.66
CA GLY A 439 -2.09 -8.99 -14.72
C GLY A 439 -1.76 -9.52 -13.33
N SER A 440 -0.49 -9.54 -12.96
CA SER A 440 -0.04 -9.94 -11.63
C SER A 440 0.17 -8.73 -10.74
N TYR A 441 -0.36 -8.77 -9.53
CA TYR A 441 -0.24 -7.74 -8.51
C TYR A 441 0.22 -8.38 -7.20
N LEU A 442 1.09 -7.71 -6.47
CA LEU A 442 1.31 -8.02 -5.06
C LEU A 442 0.43 -7.11 -4.22
N LEU A 443 -0.15 -7.65 -3.16
CA LEU A 443 -0.78 -6.87 -2.11
C LEU A 443 -0.54 -7.48 -0.74
N THR A 444 -0.78 -6.72 0.33
CA THR A 444 -0.78 -7.21 1.70
C THR A 444 -2.20 -7.22 2.29
N THR A 445 -2.34 -7.97 3.39
CA THR A 445 -3.48 -7.85 4.30
C THR A 445 -2.92 -7.56 5.68
N GLN A 446 -3.42 -6.52 6.33
CA GLN A 446 -3.26 -6.33 7.76
C GLN A 446 -4.40 -7.00 8.51
N VAL A 447 -4.08 -7.62 9.63
CA VAL A 447 -5.07 -8.24 10.50
C VAL A 447 -4.80 -7.74 11.89
N HIS A 448 -5.59 -6.77 12.36
CA HIS A 448 -5.44 -6.13 13.67
C HIS A 448 -5.86 -7.08 14.79
N LYS A 449 -4.98 -8.04 15.01
CA LYS A 449 -5.03 -9.06 16.04
C LYS A 449 -3.63 -9.23 16.58
N ALA A 450 -3.46 -8.85 17.84
CA ALA A 450 -2.20 -8.99 18.55
C ALA A 450 -1.67 -10.43 18.48
N SER A 451 -0.37 -10.55 18.23
CA SER A 451 0.38 -11.79 18.38
C SER A 451 0.93 -11.90 19.79
N ASP A 452 0.98 -13.13 20.32
CA ASP A 452 1.66 -13.42 21.60
C ASP A 452 3.19 -13.36 21.46
N ASP A 453 3.72 -13.37 20.25
CA ASP A 453 5.15 -13.16 19.97
C ASP A 453 5.44 -11.67 19.79
N ALA A 454 6.23 -11.12 20.70
CA ALA A 454 6.60 -9.71 20.71
C ALA A 454 7.36 -9.26 19.44
N GLU A 455 8.00 -10.16 18.69
CA GLU A 455 8.60 -9.81 17.39
C GLU A 455 7.52 -9.57 16.32
N LEU A 456 6.45 -10.36 16.34
CA LEU A 456 5.45 -10.38 15.26
C LEU A 456 4.44 -9.24 15.39
N VAL A 457 4.16 -8.79 16.62
CA VAL A 457 3.24 -7.69 16.96
C VAL A 457 1.77 -7.99 16.63
N GLU A 458 1.42 -8.14 15.36
CA GLU A 458 0.07 -8.46 14.88
C GLU A 458 0.12 -9.51 13.76
N LEU A 459 -1.01 -9.83 13.13
CA LEU A 459 -1.07 -10.78 12.03
C LEU A 459 -1.09 -10.05 10.67
N GLY A 460 -1.01 -10.82 9.59
CA GLY A 460 -1.01 -10.29 8.23
C GLY A 460 -0.57 -11.31 7.19
N GLN A 461 -0.59 -10.92 5.93
CA GLN A 461 -0.25 -11.80 4.80
C GLN A 461 0.26 -11.01 3.60
N LEU A 462 1.25 -11.56 2.87
CA LEU A 462 1.63 -11.12 1.53
C LEU A 462 0.98 -12.04 0.50
N GLN A 463 0.38 -11.44 -0.52
CA GLN A 463 -0.44 -12.15 -1.50
C GLN A 463 -0.07 -11.77 -2.94
N LEU A 464 -0.13 -12.75 -3.83
CA LEU A 464 -0.04 -12.58 -5.28
C LEU A 464 -1.42 -12.75 -5.89
N VAL A 465 -1.95 -11.66 -6.41
CA VAL A 465 -3.24 -11.60 -7.09
C VAL A 465 -3.01 -11.63 -8.59
N ARG A 466 -3.82 -12.41 -9.31
CA ARG A 466 -3.88 -12.36 -10.77
C ARG A 466 -5.27 -11.92 -11.21
N VAL A 467 -5.31 -10.82 -11.94
CA VAL A 467 -6.52 -10.27 -12.54
C VAL A 467 -6.37 -10.41 -14.05
N ALA A 468 -7.30 -11.10 -14.71
CA ALA A 468 -7.23 -11.26 -16.15
C ALA A 468 -7.38 -9.89 -16.84
N TRP A 469 -6.39 -9.49 -17.66
CA TRP A 469 -6.40 -8.23 -18.42
C TRP A 469 -7.53 -8.10 -19.46
N LYS A 470 -8.34 -9.14 -19.65
CA LYS A 470 -9.52 -9.06 -20.52
C LYS A 470 -10.62 -8.44 -19.71
N ASP A 471 -10.96 -7.19 -20.06
CA ASP A 471 -12.24 -6.51 -19.84
C ASP A 471 -13.10 -7.33 -18.87
N ASN A 472 -12.94 -7.07 -17.55
CA ASN A 472 -13.55 -7.84 -16.44
C ASN A 472 -15.09 -7.92 -16.53
N GLY A 473 -15.70 -7.39 -17.59
CA GLY A 473 -16.76 -8.08 -18.32
C GLY A 473 -17.22 -7.31 -19.55
N LYS A 474 -17.19 -7.94 -20.73
CA LYS A 474 -18.34 -7.89 -21.65
C LYS A 474 -19.01 -9.26 -21.59
N GLY A 475 -19.89 -9.41 -20.61
CA GLY A 475 -20.64 -10.64 -20.33
C GLY A 475 -21.48 -10.43 -19.10
#